data_AF-A0A1F6R5R6-F1
#
_entry.id   AF-A0A1F6R5R6-F1
#
_cell.length_a   1.000
_cell.length_b   1.000
_cell.length_c   1.000
_cell.angle_alpha   90.00
_cell.angle_beta   90.00
_cell.angle_gamma   90.00
#
_symmetry.space_group_name_H-M   'P 1'
#
loop_
_entity.id
_entity.type
_entity.pdbx_description
1 polymer ?
#
loop_
_entity_poly.entity_id
_entity_poly.type
_entity_poly.pdbx_seq_one_letter_code
_entity_poly.pdbx_strand_id
1 'polypeptide(L)'
;MMKKQLAIVLSRLKPIEDPDPDSEQYTIPGDLAAEILNLAHLAGDIEGKTVIDLGCGSGRLVIGALILGAGKAIAVDKYNAVIKTAKENVKMAEEMTSMRFSDKIEFITSDVSEAKLKGDTVIQNPPFGIQKEHSDRAFLEKALESAGKVYSLHRSYHKSRDFIQGFVEQRKGEVGKIIKFKFRIPYMFRFHRKRAVEFDVDLFVIKKVK
;
A
#
# COMPACT_ATOMS: atom_id res chain seq x y z
N MET A 1 0.37 14.89 12.27
CA MET A 1 -0.06 15.74 11.13
C MET A 1 -1.54 15.52 10.87
N MET A 2 -2.32 16.54 10.45
CA MET A 2 -3.75 16.34 10.13
C MET A 2 -3.93 15.55 8.82
N LYS A 3 -4.96 14.68 8.74
CA LYS A 3 -5.27 13.88 7.54
C LYS A 3 -5.30 14.69 6.24
N LYS A 4 -5.94 15.88 6.24
CA LYS A 4 -6.02 16.74 5.05
C LYS A 4 -4.64 17.21 4.58
N GLN A 5 -3.74 17.55 5.50
CA GLN A 5 -2.36 17.95 5.17
C GLN A 5 -1.57 16.76 4.61
N LEU A 6 -1.72 15.58 5.21
CA LEU A 6 -1.12 14.36 4.70
C LEU A 6 -1.58 14.07 3.26
N ALA A 7 -2.88 14.15 2.98
CA ALA A 7 -3.42 13.96 1.63
C ALA A 7 -2.84 14.94 0.60
N ILE A 8 -2.61 16.20 0.98
CA ILE A 8 -1.98 17.21 0.12
C ILE A 8 -0.52 16.82 -0.18
N VAL A 9 0.24 16.41 0.84
CA VAL A 9 1.63 15.97 0.67
C VAL A 9 1.70 14.75 -0.25
N LEU A 10 0.92 13.70 0.04
CA LEU A 10 0.92 12.45 -0.73
C LEU A 10 0.49 12.65 -2.19
N SER A 11 -0.48 13.53 -2.42
CA SER A 11 -0.96 13.87 -3.78
C SER A 11 0.07 14.61 -4.63
N ARG A 12 1.05 15.28 -4.00
CA ARG A 12 2.14 16.00 -4.69
C ARG A 12 3.34 15.11 -5.02
N LEU A 13 3.40 13.91 -4.46
CA LEU A 13 4.45 12.95 -4.79
C LEU A 13 4.27 12.43 -6.21
N LYS A 14 5.40 12.20 -6.89
CA LYS A 14 5.43 11.65 -8.24
C LYS A 14 4.67 10.32 -8.29
N PRO A 15 3.83 10.09 -9.31
CA PRO A 15 3.30 8.76 -9.56
C PRO A 15 4.41 7.83 -10.06
N ILE A 16 4.10 6.53 -10.21
CA ILE A 16 4.96 5.59 -10.92
C ILE A 16 5.24 6.13 -12.33
N GLU A 17 6.51 6.21 -12.71
CA GLU A 17 6.94 6.58 -14.06
C GLU A 17 6.78 5.36 -14.99
N ASP A 18 6.25 5.58 -16.20
CA ASP A 18 6.00 4.54 -17.22
C ASP A 18 5.36 3.24 -16.67
N PRO A 19 4.15 3.34 -16.07
CA PRO A 19 3.53 2.20 -15.40
C PRO A 19 3.26 1.06 -16.39
N ASP A 20 3.52 -0.17 -15.95
CA ASP A 20 3.16 -1.38 -16.69
C ASP A 20 1.70 -1.79 -16.38
N PRO A 21 0.78 -1.71 -17.35
CA PRO A 21 -0.62 -2.09 -17.15
C PRO A 21 -0.81 -3.59 -16.94
N ASP A 22 0.09 -4.46 -17.44
CA ASP A 22 -0.01 -5.91 -17.29
C ASP A 22 0.37 -6.34 -15.86
N SER A 23 1.23 -5.55 -15.22
CA SER A 23 1.60 -5.67 -13.82
C SER A 23 0.71 -4.85 -12.87
N GLU A 24 -0.36 -4.23 -13.38
CA GLU A 24 -1.33 -3.43 -12.61
C GLU A 24 -0.69 -2.32 -11.76
N GLN A 25 0.33 -1.64 -12.29
CA GLN A 25 1.07 -0.59 -11.59
C GLN A 25 0.28 0.72 -11.46
N TYR A 26 -0.74 0.71 -10.60
CA TYR A 26 -1.54 1.88 -10.30
C TYR A 26 -0.98 2.62 -9.08
N THR A 27 -0.74 3.92 -9.23
CA THR A 27 -0.39 4.75 -8.06
C THR A 27 -1.66 5.03 -7.25
N ILE A 28 -1.68 4.59 -5.98
CA ILE A 28 -2.78 4.87 -5.07
C ILE A 28 -3.04 6.39 -4.95
N PRO A 29 -4.29 6.88 -5.08
CA PRO A 29 -4.62 8.29 -4.87
C PRO A 29 -4.18 8.79 -3.48
N GLY A 30 -3.66 10.01 -3.40
CA GLY A 30 -3.09 10.54 -2.16
C GLY A 30 -4.11 10.75 -1.05
N ASP A 31 -5.37 11.06 -1.39
CA ASP A 31 -6.50 11.13 -0.48
C ASP A 31 -6.89 9.76 0.09
N LEU A 32 -6.98 8.74 -0.76
CA LEU A 32 -7.23 7.35 -0.33
C LEU A 32 -6.09 6.83 0.56
N ALA A 33 -4.84 7.07 0.17
CA ALA A 33 -3.67 6.71 0.97
C ALA A 33 -3.72 7.38 2.35
N ALA A 34 -4.01 8.68 2.41
CA ALA A 34 -4.13 9.40 3.68
C ALA A 34 -5.28 8.88 4.57
N GLU A 35 -6.39 8.43 3.99
CA GLU A 35 -7.51 7.83 4.74
C GLU A 35 -7.08 6.51 5.40
N ILE A 36 -6.46 5.61 4.63
CA ILE A 36 -5.98 4.31 5.12
C ILE A 36 -4.93 4.49 6.21
N LEU A 37 -3.96 5.38 5.98
CA LEU A 37 -2.90 5.68 6.93
C LEU A 37 -3.45 6.32 8.20
N ASN A 38 -4.44 7.22 8.10
CA ASN A 38 -5.07 7.81 9.27
C ASN A 38 -5.86 6.77 10.08
N LEU A 39 -6.54 5.84 9.42
CA LEU A 39 -7.22 4.71 10.10
C LEU A 39 -6.23 3.84 10.86
N ALA A 40 -5.12 3.46 10.24
CA ALA A 40 -4.08 2.65 10.87
C ALA A 40 -3.37 3.39 12.01
N HIS A 41 -3.09 4.69 11.85
CA HIS A 41 -2.49 5.52 12.89
C HIS A 41 -3.40 5.67 14.12
N LEU A 42 -4.70 5.96 13.91
CA LEU A 42 -5.67 6.05 15.01
C LEU A 42 -5.89 4.71 15.72
N ALA A 43 -5.64 3.59 15.06
CA ALA A 43 -5.67 2.26 15.65
C ALA A 43 -4.38 1.90 16.43
N GLY A 44 -3.35 2.75 16.42
CA GLY A 44 -2.06 2.49 17.07
C GLY A 44 -1.10 1.60 16.27
N ASP A 45 -1.37 1.42 14.97
CA ASP A 45 -0.64 0.49 14.11
C ASP A 45 0.47 1.15 13.27
N ILE A 46 0.77 2.44 13.48
CA ILE A 46 1.82 3.17 12.76
C ILE A 46 2.90 3.75 13.68
N GLU A 47 2.52 4.57 14.66
CA GLU A 47 3.48 5.35 15.44
C GLU A 47 4.45 4.43 16.22
N GLY A 48 5.76 4.66 16.05
CA GLY A 48 6.81 3.83 16.63
C GLY A 48 6.92 2.40 16.10
N LYS A 49 6.09 2.01 15.13
CA LYS A 49 6.05 0.65 14.55
C LYS A 49 7.02 0.50 13.39
N THR A 50 7.38 -0.76 13.11
CA THR A 50 7.98 -1.15 11.83
C THR A 50 6.86 -1.41 10.81
N VAL A 51 6.71 -0.51 9.85
CA VAL A 51 5.66 -0.58 8.82
C VAL A 51 6.24 -1.10 7.50
N ILE A 52 5.57 -2.07 6.90
CA ILE A 52 5.97 -2.71 5.65
C ILE A 52 4.96 -2.33 4.55
N ASP A 53 5.48 -1.95 3.38
CA ASP A 53 4.71 -1.67 2.17
C ASP A 53 5.15 -2.64 1.05
N LEU A 54 4.26 -3.56 0.70
CA LEU A 54 4.50 -4.60 -0.30
C LEU A 54 3.95 -4.14 -1.64
N GLY A 55 4.81 -4.10 -2.65
CA GLY A 55 4.48 -3.45 -3.93
C GLY A 55 4.38 -1.95 -3.75
N CYS A 56 5.39 -1.35 -3.12
CA CYS A 56 5.31 0.01 -2.61
C CYS A 56 5.07 1.05 -3.72
N GLY A 57 5.33 0.71 -4.98
CA GLY A 57 5.08 1.62 -6.09
C GLY A 57 5.90 2.90 -5.92
N SER A 58 5.25 4.05 -6.06
CA SER A 58 5.88 5.34 -5.83
C SER A 58 6.14 5.68 -4.35
N GLY A 59 5.84 4.76 -3.42
CA GLY A 59 6.11 4.88 -1.99
C GLY A 59 5.07 5.70 -1.20
N ARG A 60 3.89 6.00 -1.74
CA ARG A 60 2.90 6.86 -1.06
C ARG A 60 2.47 6.34 0.31
N LEU A 61 2.24 5.04 0.45
CA LEU A 61 1.81 4.46 1.72
C LEU A 61 2.95 4.48 2.74
N VAL A 62 4.13 3.95 2.38
CA VAL A 62 5.28 3.93 3.28
C VAL A 62 5.77 5.32 3.70
N ILE A 63 5.80 6.30 2.79
CA ILE A 63 6.18 7.68 3.10
C ILE A 63 5.17 8.31 4.05
N GLY A 64 3.87 8.09 3.82
CA GLY A 64 2.84 8.59 4.70
C GLY A 64 2.91 7.97 6.10
N ALA A 65 3.28 6.69 6.22
CA ALA A 65 3.52 6.06 7.51
C ALA A 65 4.70 6.71 8.26
N LEU A 66 5.80 7.06 7.57
CA LEU A 66 6.93 7.79 8.16
C LEU A 66 6.55 9.21 8.63
N ILE A 67 5.75 9.93 7.84
CA ILE A 67 5.21 11.25 8.22
C ILE A 67 4.32 11.15 9.47
N LEU A 68 3.63 10.01 9.66
CA LEU A 68 2.81 9.71 10.83
C LEU A 68 3.59 9.09 11.99
N GLY A 69 4.93 9.06 11.92
CA GLY A 69 5.78 8.67 13.03
C GLY A 69 6.12 7.18 13.10
N ALA A 70 6.03 6.43 12.00
CA ALA A 70 6.61 5.08 11.95
C ALA A 70 8.08 5.10 12.39
N GLY A 71 8.46 4.12 13.23
CA GLY A 71 9.82 4.01 13.77
C GLY A 71 10.81 3.52 12.71
N LYS A 72 10.37 2.55 11.90
CA LYS A 72 11.07 2.03 10.73
C LYS A 72 10.06 1.73 9.62
N ALA A 73 10.51 1.87 8.38
CA ALA A 73 9.76 1.52 7.19
C ALA A 73 10.54 0.50 6.34
N ILE A 74 9.83 -0.43 5.73
CA ILE A 74 10.39 -1.36 4.74
C ILE A 74 9.51 -1.28 3.49
N ALA A 75 10.11 -0.88 2.37
CA ALA A 75 9.43 -0.71 1.09
C ALA A 75 9.95 -1.76 0.10
N VAL A 76 9.06 -2.63 -0.36
CA VAL A 76 9.39 -3.76 -1.25
C VAL A 76 8.73 -3.54 -2.60
N ASP A 77 9.50 -3.61 -3.67
CA ASP A 77 8.95 -3.65 -5.03
C ASP A 77 9.87 -4.49 -5.93
N LYS A 78 9.30 -5.07 -6.99
CA LYS A 78 10.04 -5.93 -7.92
C LYS A 78 10.90 -5.13 -8.88
N TYR A 79 10.49 -3.89 -9.19
CA TYR A 79 11.09 -3.12 -10.27
C TYR A 79 12.00 -2.01 -9.73
N ASN A 80 13.27 -2.04 -10.10
CA ASN A 80 14.24 -1.04 -9.66
C ASN A 80 13.86 0.40 -10.09
N ALA A 81 13.21 0.56 -11.25
CA ALA A 81 12.72 1.85 -11.72
C ALA A 81 11.67 2.45 -10.76
N VAL A 82 10.76 1.61 -10.26
CA VAL A 82 9.72 2.00 -9.29
C VAL A 82 10.34 2.41 -7.95
N ILE A 83 11.31 1.62 -7.46
CA ILE A 83 12.07 1.96 -6.24
C ILE A 83 12.81 3.29 -6.37
N LYS A 84 13.34 3.61 -7.56
CA LYS A 84 13.99 4.91 -7.81
C LYS A 84 12.99 6.06 -7.62
N THR A 85 11.79 5.96 -8.19
CA THR A 85 10.72 6.95 -7.99
C THR A 85 10.35 7.07 -6.50
N ALA A 86 10.24 5.96 -5.77
CA ALA A 86 9.95 5.99 -4.34
C ALA A 86 11.04 6.71 -3.52
N LYS A 87 12.32 6.48 -3.85
CA LYS A 87 13.46 7.18 -3.22
C LYS A 87 13.44 8.69 -3.50
N GLU A 88 13.08 9.10 -4.71
CA GLU A 88 12.92 10.52 -5.05
C GLU A 88 11.77 11.15 -4.26
N ASN A 89 10.65 10.43 -4.15
CA ASN A 89 9.49 10.88 -3.37
C ASN A 89 9.79 11.01 -1.87
N VAL A 90 10.66 10.19 -1.30
CA VAL A 90 11.12 10.37 0.09
C VAL A 90 11.76 11.74 0.25
N LYS A 91 12.69 12.12 -0.64
CA LYS A 91 13.35 13.44 -0.59
C LYS A 91 12.36 14.59 -0.74
N MET A 92 11.45 14.49 -1.72
CA MET A 92 10.40 15.49 -1.93
C MET A 92 9.50 15.64 -0.69
N ALA A 93 9.14 14.53 -0.04
CA ALA A 93 8.32 14.54 1.16
C ALA A 93 9.06 15.20 2.34
N GLU A 94 10.35 14.90 2.54
CA GLU A 94 11.16 15.56 3.55
C GLU A 94 11.25 17.08 3.32
N GLU A 95 11.46 17.51 2.08
CA GLU A 95 11.49 18.93 1.71
C GLU A 95 10.15 19.62 1.99
N MET A 96 9.02 19.01 1.59
CA MET A 96 7.68 19.57 1.79
C MET A 96 7.27 19.63 3.27
N THR A 97 7.75 18.71 4.10
CA THR A 97 7.31 18.56 5.50
C THR A 97 8.32 19.08 6.51
N SER A 98 9.55 19.38 6.08
CA SER A 98 10.70 19.66 6.98
C SER A 98 11.01 18.51 7.96
N MET A 99 10.56 17.29 7.66
CA MET A 99 10.84 16.09 8.45
C MET A 99 12.04 15.34 7.85
N ARG A 100 12.72 14.52 8.67
CA ARG A 100 13.80 13.63 8.22
C ARG A 100 13.48 12.19 8.60
N PHE A 101 13.47 11.31 7.60
CA PHE A 101 13.15 9.90 7.75
C PHE A 101 13.82 9.01 6.68
N SER A 102 14.70 9.56 5.84
CA SER A 102 15.47 8.82 4.84
C SER A 102 16.32 7.69 5.44
N ASP A 103 16.77 7.85 6.69
CA ASP A 103 17.52 6.88 7.48
C ASP A 103 16.62 5.79 8.11
N LYS A 104 15.30 6.01 8.13
CA LYS A 104 14.32 5.09 8.72
C LYS A 104 13.68 4.16 7.70
N ILE A 105 13.96 4.32 6.41
CA ILE A 105 13.38 3.52 5.33
C ILE A 105 14.41 2.59 4.70
N GLU A 106 14.04 1.33 4.59
CA GLU A 106 14.79 0.30 3.87
C GLU A 106 14.06 -0.02 2.56
N PHE A 107 14.78 0.04 1.44
CA PHE A 107 14.24 -0.33 0.13
C PHE A 107 14.78 -1.69 -0.29
N ILE A 108 13.88 -2.60 -0.66
CA ILE A 108 14.21 -3.96 -1.10
C ILE A 108 13.66 -4.15 -2.51
N THR A 109 14.57 -4.37 -3.47
CA THR A 109 14.19 -4.72 -4.85
C THR A 109 14.13 -6.24 -4.96
N SER A 110 12.93 -6.82 -4.87
CA SER A 110 12.73 -8.28 -4.89
C SER A 110 11.29 -8.63 -5.25
N ASP A 111 11.07 -9.86 -5.73
CA ASP A 111 9.72 -10.40 -5.82
C ASP A 111 9.14 -10.54 -4.40
N VAL A 112 7.86 -10.18 -4.23
CA VAL A 112 7.21 -10.20 -2.92
C VAL A 112 7.25 -11.59 -2.27
N SER A 113 7.23 -12.65 -3.07
CA SER A 113 7.26 -14.04 -2.57
C SER A 113 8.61 -14.42 -1.94
N GLU A 114 9.70 -13.82 -2.43
CA GLU A 114 11.08 -14.12 -2.01
C GLU A 114 11.54 -13.25 -0.83
N ALA A 115 10.88 -12.12 -0.61
CA ALA A 115 11.24 -11.19 0.45
C ALA A 115 11.10 -11.83 1.85
N LYS A 116 12.15 -11.71 2.67
CA LYS A 116 12.16 -12.12 4.07
C LYS A 116 11.98 -10.88 4.94
N LEU A 117 10.78 -10.71 5.47
CA LEU A 117 10.37 -9.49 6.13
C LEU A 117 9.84 -9.80 7.52
N LYS A 118 10.05 -8.87 8.44
CA LYS A 118 9.46 -8.91 9.78
C LYS A 118 9.18 -7.49 10.24
N GLY A 119 7.94 -7.23 10.60
CA GLY A 119 7.49 -5.93 11.09
C GLY A 119 6.26 -6.07 11.96
N ASP A 120 5.70 -4.94 12.36
CA ASP A 120 4.50 -4.89 13.19
C ASP A 120 3.24 -4.84 12.33
N THR A 121 3.30 -4.02 11.26
CA THR A 121 2.15 -3.69 10.41
C THR A 121 2.54 -3.76 8.94
N VAL A 122 1.71 -4.40 8.12
CA VAL A 122 1.75 -4.29 6.65
C VAL A 122 0.62 -3.36 6.20
N ILE A 123 0.93 -2.42 5.30
CA ILE A 123 -0.06 -1.59 4.61
C ILE A 123 0.25 -1.69 3.12
N GLN A 124 -0.70 -2.17 2.31
CA GLN A 124 -0.44 -2.46 0.90
C GLN A 124 -1.63 -2.13 -0.01
N ASN A 125 -1.31 -1.83 -1.27
CA ASN A 125 -2.24 -1.75 -2.38
C ASN A 125 -1.78 -2.73 -3.48
N PRO A 126 -1.99 -4.05 -3.29
CA PRO A 126 -1.52 -5.05 -4.22
C PRO A 126 -2.23 -4.94 -5.58
N PRO A 127 -1.69 -5.57 -6.64
CA PRO A 127 -2.39 -5.79 -7.89
C PRO A 127 -3.79 -6.40 -7.66
N PHE A 128 -4.81 -5.94 -8.37
CA PHE A 128 -6.20 -6.35 -8.15
C PHE A 128 -6.59 -7.66 -8.83
N GLY A 129 -5.69 -8.29 -9.58
CA GLY A 129 -5.91 -9.54 -10.28
C GLY A 129 -6.82 -9.40 -11.50
N ILE A 130 -6.83 -8.21 -12.11
CA ILE A 130 -7.58 -7.89 -13.33
C ILE A 130 -6.90 -8.54 -14.53
N GLN A 131 -5.57 -8.49 -14.59
CA GLN A 131 -4.79 -9.02 -15.72
C GLN A 131 -4.40 -10.48 -15.50
N LYS A 132 -4.08 -10.83 -14.25
CA LYS A 132 -3.67 -12.17 -13.86
C LYS A 132 -4.39 -12.58 -12.59
N GLU A 133 -5.23 -13.61 -12.70
CA GLU A 133 -5.96 -14.13 -11.56
C GLU A 133 -4.97 -14.53 -10.44
N HIS A 134 -5.33 -14.21 -9.20
CA HIS A 134 -4.54 -14.48 -7.99
C HIS A 134 -3.19 -13.75 -7.87
N SER A 135 -2.97 -12.65 -8.59
CA SER A 135 -1.78 -11.80 -8.39
C SER A 135 -1.69 -11.22 -6.96
N ASP A 136 -2.82 -11.02 -6.30
CA ASP A 136 -2.94 -10.54 -4.92
C ASP A 136 -2.59 -11.60 -3.87
N ARG A 137 -2.61 -12.88 -4.26
CA ARG A 137 -2.36 -14.02 -3.36
C ARG A 137 -0.98 -13.97 -2.71
N ALA A 138 0.05 -13.76 -3.53
CA ALA A 138 1.44 -13.73 -3.04
C ALA A 138 1.66 -12.57 -2.05
N PHE A 139 1.00 -11.44 -2.29
CA PHE A 139 1.02 -10.27 -1.40
C PHE A 139 0.32 -10.55 -0.08
N LEU A 140 -0.90 -11.11 -0.12
CA LEU A 140 -1.63 -11.47 1.10
C LEU A 140 -0.87 -12.52 1.94
N GLU A 141 -0.31 -13.54 1.28
CA GLU A 141 0.51 -14.56 1.94
C GLU A 141 1.69 -13.91 2.65
N LYS A 142 2.49 -13.11 1.92
CA LYS A 142 3.64 -12.43 2.49
C LYS A 142 3.24 -11.47 3.61
N ALA A 143 2.13 -10.76 3.47
CA ALA A 143 1.65 -9.83 4.49
C ALA A 143 1.36 -10.54 5.83
N LEU A 144 0.66 -11.69 5.77
CA LEU A 144 0.33 -12.51 6.94
C LEU A 144 1.56 -13.21 7.55
N GLU A 145 2.58 -13.50 6.74
CA GLU A 145 3.87 -13.99 7.23
C GLU A 145 4.67 -12.90 7.96
N SER A 146 4.61 -11.67 7.45
CA SER A 146 5.54 -10.59 7.82
C SER A 146 5.11 -9.78 9.03
N ALA A 147 3.81 -9.68 9.31
CA ALA A 147 3.26 -8.80 10.35
C ALA A 147 2.04 -9.40 11.07
N GLY A 148 1.81 -8.94 12.30
CA GLY A 148 0.62 -9.29 13.08
C GLY A 148 -0.63 -8.51 12.66
N LYS A 149 -0.44 -7.36 12.00
CA LYS A 149 -1.50 -6.47 11.52
C LYS A 149 -1.33 -6.21 10.03
N VAL A 150 -2.42 -6.32 9.26
CA VAL A 150 -2.40 -6.08 7.81
C VAL A 150 -3.56 -5.18 7.39
N TYR A 151 -3.25 -4.17 6.58
CA TYR A 151 -4.18 -3.30 5.87
C TYR A 151 -3.99 -3.52 4.38
N SER A 152 -4.95 -4.18 3.72
CA SER A 152 -4.81 -4.57 2.31
C SER A 152 -6.00 -4.13 1.49
N LEU A 153 -5.75 -3.37 0.41
CA LEU A 153 -6.78 -2.98 -0.55
C LEU A 153 -7.04 -4.06 -1.59
N HIS A 154 -8.30 -4.38 -1.83
CA HIS A 154 -8.72 -5.29 -2.89
C HIS A 154 -9.95 -4.75 -3.62
N ARG A 155 -10.22 -5.25 -4.82
CA ARG A 155 -11.37 -4.78 -5.59
C ARG A 155 -12.68 -5.25 -4.94
N SER A 156 -13.66 -4.35 -4.84
CA SER A 156 -14.91 -4.64 -4.12
C SER A 156 -15.90 -5.42 -4.99
N TYR A 157 -15.96 -6.74 -4.78
CA TYR A 157 -17.01 -7.62 -5.32
C TYR A 157 -17.14 -8.89 -4.46
N HIS A 158 -18.30 -9.56 -4.53
CA HIS A 158 -18.64 -10.70 -3.66
C HIS A 158 -17.57 -11.80 -3.65
N LYS A 159 -17.18 -12.30 -4.83
CA LYS A 159 -16.18 -13.36 -4.96
C LYS A 159 -14.80 -12.96 -4.38
N SER A 160 -14.41 -11.69 -4.44
CA SER A 160 -13.15 -11.22 -3.83
C SER A 160 -13.22 -11.30 -2.32
N ARG A 161 -14.34 -10.87 -1.72
CA ARG A 161 -14.53 -10.95 -0.26
C ARG A 161 -14.49 -12.39 0.24
N ASP A 162 -15.21 -13.29 -0.42
CA ASP A 162 -15.22 -14.72 -0.05
C ASP A 162 -13.82 -15.33 -0.15
N PHE A 163 -13.10 -15.04 -1.25
CA PHE A 163 -11.74 -15.52 -1.45
C PHE A 163 -10.80 -15.03 -0.35
N ILE A 164 -10.78 -13.71 -0.09
CA ILE A 164 -9.85 -13.12 0.89
C ILE A 164 -10.15 -13.63 2.29
N GLN A 165 -11.44 -13.72 2.65
CA GLN A 165 -11.83 -14.23 3.96
C GLN A 165 -11.37 -15.68 4.15
N GLY A 166 -11.67 -16.57 3.21
CA GLY A 166 -11.22 -17.96 3.27
C GLY A 166 -9.69 -18.09 3.25
N PHE A 167 -9.01 -17.26 2.47
CA PHE A 167 -7.55 -17.25 2.37
C PHE A 167 -6.87 -16.84 3.69
N VAL A 168 -7.43 -15.84 4.36
CA VAL A 168 -6.99 -15.32 5.66
C VAL A 168 -7.24 -16.34 6.76
N GLU A 169 -8.43 -16.93 6.81
CA GLU A 169 -8.80 -17.95 7.81
C GLU A 169 -7.90 -19.19 7.72
N GLN A 170 -7.63 -19.69 6.50
CA GLN A 170 -6.70 -20.82 6.27
C GLN A 170 -5.27 -20.56 6.79
N ARG A 171 -4.88 -19.29 6.92
CA ARG A 171 -3.55 -18.87 7.40
C ARG A 171 -3.56 -18.37 8.84
N LYS A 172 -4.58 -18.76 9.61
CA LYS A 172 -4.77 -18.35 11.02
C LYS A 172 -4.83 -16.83 11.16
N GLY A 173 -5.41 -16.14 10.18
CA GLY A 173 -5.77 -14.74 10.28
C GLY A 173 -7.26 -14.56 10.52
N GLU A 174 -7.64 -13.35 10.91
CA GLU A 174 -9.02 -12.92 11.13
C GLU A 174 -9.25 -11.59 10.42
N VAL A 175 -10.27 -11.52 9.56
CA VAL A 175 -10.72 -10.26 8.96
C VAL A 175 -11.56 -9.52 9.99
N GLY A 176 -11.01 -8.47 10.60
CA GLY A 176 -11.71 -7.71 11.64
C GLY A 176 -12.66 -6.63 11.09
N LYS A 177 -12.23 -5.91 10.05
CA LYS A 177 -13.06 -4.87 9.40
C LYS A 177 -12.87 -4.90 7.89
N ILE A 178 -13.93 -4.61 7.17
CA ILE A 178 -13.92 -4.34 5.73
C ILE A 178 -14.50 -2.94 5.53
N ILE A 179 -13.69 -2.02 5.00
CA ILE A 179 -14.07 -0.62 4.81
C ILE A 179 -14.09 -0.33 3.32
N LYS A 180 -15.25 0.06 2.80
CA LYS A 180 -15.42 0.34 1.36
C LYS A 180 -14.92 1.74 1.02
N PHE A 181 -14.13 1.84 -0.04
CA PHE A 181 -13.67 3.09 -0.63
C PHE A 181 -13.90 3.13 -2.14
N LYS A 182 -13.69 4.32 -2.70
CA LYS A 182 -13.64 4.54 -4.13
C LYS A 182 -12.20 4.75 -4.56
N PHE A 183 -11.77 4.00 -5.58
CA PHE A 183 -10.46 4.15 -6.19
C PHE A 183 -10.62 4.88 -7.53
N ARG A 184 -9.98 6.04 -7.64
CA ARG A 184 -10.02 6.87 -8.85
C ARG A 184 -8.67 6.87 -9.55
N ILE A 185 -8.64 6.32 -10.76
CA ILE A 185 -7.47 6.37 -11.65
C ILE A 185 -7.65 7.54 -12.63
N PRO A 186 -6.76 8.56 -12.64
CA PRO A 186 -6.78 9.59 -13.67
C PRO A 186 -6.38 8.98 -15.03
N TYR A 187 -6.56 9.73 -16.12
CA TYR A 187 -6.10 9.27 -17.44
C TYR A 187 -4.58 9.06 -17.45
N MET A 188 -4.12 7.81 -17.38
CA MET A 188 -2.71 7.44 -17.37
C MET A 188 -2.25 6.61 -18.59
N PHE A 189 -3.15 5.87 -19.24
CA PHE A 189 -2.81 4.97 -20.35
C PHE A 189 -3.46 5.37 -21.68
N ARG A 190 -2.79 5.09 -22.80
CA ARG A 190 -3.28 5.40 -24.15
C ARG A 190 -4.61 4.70 -24.51
N PHE A 191 -4.94 3.60 -23.84
CA PHE A 191 -6.19 2.87 -24.04
C PHE A 191 -7.36 3.36 -23.18
N HIS A 192 -7.12 4.27 -22.24
CA HIS A 192 -8.22 4.90 -21.53
C HIS A 192 -9.06 5.72 -22.52
N ARG A 193 -10.40 5.54 -22.51
CA ARG A 193 -11.32 6.36 -23.30
C ARG A 193 -11.93 7.51 -22.49
N LYS A 194 -11.84 7.46 -21.16
CA LYS A 194 -12.44 8.41 -20.20
C LYS A 194 -11.35 9.15 -19.43
N ARG A 195 -11.61 10.42 -19.09
CA ARG A 195 -10.70 11.31 -18.33
C ARG A 195 -10.30 10.77 -16.95
N ALA A 196 -11.13 9.91 -16.36
CA ALA A 196 -10.83 9.15 -15.15
C ALA A 196 -11.68 7.87 -15.14
N VAL A 197 -11.17 6.81 -14.52
CA VAL A 197 -11.88 5.57 -14.21
C VAL A 197 -12.04 5.48 -12.70
N GLU A 198 -13.24 5.14 -12.24
CA GLU A 198 -13.55 4.96 -10.81
C GLU A 198 -14.14 3.58 -10.59
N PHE A 199 -13.70 2.91 -9.53
CA PHE A 199 -14.24 1.61 -9.11
C PHE A 199 -14.18 1.48 -7.59
N ASP A 200 -15.02 0.59 -7.06
CA ASP A 200 -15.08 0.32 -5.62
C ASP A 200 -13.94 -0.63 -5.21
N VAL A 201 -13.31 -0.32 -4.07
CA VAL A 201 -12.31 -1.17 -3.40
C VAL A 201 -12.70 -1.36 -1.94
N ASP A 202 -12.28 -2.49 -1.38
CA ASP A 202 -12.44 -2.83 0.02
C ASP A 202 -11.07 -2.84 0.69
N LEU A 203 -10.93 -2.08 1.78
CA LEU A 203 -9.79 -2.19 2.69
C LEU A 203 -10.10 -3.28 3.72
N PHE A 204 -9.33 -4.36 3.67
CA PHE A 204 -9.36 -5.42 4.66
C PHE A 204 -8.39 -5.07 5.80
N VAL A 205 -8.92 -5.03 7.01
CA VAL A 205 -8.14 -4.89 8.24
C VAL A 205 -8.05 -6.26 8.90
N ILE A 206 -6.89 -6.89 8.77
CA ILE A 206 -6.66 -8.27 9.15
C ILE A 206 -5.75 -8.31 10.37
N LYS A 207 -6.01 -9.26 11.26
CA LYS A 207 -5.18 -9.57 12.42
C LYS A 207 -4.74 -11.02 12.33
N LYS A 208 -3.46 -11.30 12.61
CA LYS A 208 -2.98 -12.67 12.76
C LYS A 208 -3.41 -13.23 14.13
N VAL A 209 -4.07 -14.37 14.13
CA VAL A 209 -4.41 -15.14 15.32
C VAL A 209 -3.21 -16.04 15.63
N LYS A 210 -2.78 -16.06 16.90
CA LYS A 210 -1.70 -16.94 17.35
C LYS A 210 -2.15 -18.39 17.39
#